data_AF-A0A5P8AUW5-F1
#
_entry.id   AF-A0A5P8AUW5-F1
#
_cell.length_a   1.000
_cell.length_b   1.000
_cell.length_c   1.000
_cell.angle_alpha   90.00
_cell.angle_beta   90.00
_cell.angle_gamma   90.00
#
_symmetry.space_group_name_H-M   'P 1'
#
loop_
_entity.id
_entity.type
_entity.pdbx_description
1 polymer ?
#
loop_
_entity_poly.entity_id
_entity_poly.type
_entity_poly.pdbx_seq_one_letter_code
_entity_poly.pdbx_strand_id
1 'polypeptide(L)'
;MSKRDNDEIIINTRNLNNEKNSILLVNNKIKVDADQERFELLKSKLKDNIKDDIYNKIEAMHILKEIKEKEYYKLDGYKSFSQFIKNYKLAKSQAYSYLRIANAIQDGILKEEYLIENGFRQSLSFLMEKESRNLKKSKVNPIKPLRFQLKSQESYDYYKKNAKFTSFLMDELFKDKKDLLEEFMKRFKNLKGEV
;
A
#
# COMPACT_ATOMS: atom_id res chain seq x y z
N MET A 1 -16.17 29.69 -26.30
CA MET A 1 -16.23 28.44 -25.51
C MET A 1 -15.01 27.64 -25.90
N SER A 2 -14.04 27.28 -25.06
CA SER A 2 -14.08 26.74 -23.71
C SER A 2 -12.78 27.12 -22.97
N LYS A 3 -12.89 27.79 -21.81
CA LYS A 3 -11.76 27.96 -20.88
C LYS A 3 -11.45 26.59 -20.27
N ARG A 4 -10.18 26.19 -20.28
CA ARG A 4 -9.69 25.09 -19.44
C ARG A 4 -9.29 25.75 -18.13
N ASP A 5 -10.08 25.53 -17.10
CA ASP A 5 -9.70 25.91 -15.74
C ASP A 5 -8.54 24.99 -15.35
N ASN A 6 -7.34 25.56 -15.33
CA ASN A 6 -6.21 24.94 -14.65
C ASN A 6 -6.52 25.05 -13.15
N ASP A 7 -6.86 23.92 -12.52
CA ASP A 7 -6.87 23.80 -11.07
C ASP A 7 -5.42 23.96 -10.57
N GLU A 8 -4.98 25.22 -10.44
CA GLU A 8 -3.75 25.55 -9.72
C GLU A 8 -3.91 25.03 -8.29
N ILE A 9 -3.03 24.12 -7.89
CA ILE A 9 -2.91 23.69 -6.51
C ILE A 9 -2.38 24.89 -5.72
N ILE A 10 -3.29 25.72 -5.21
CA ILE A 10 -2.97 26.74 -4.22
C ILE A 10 -2.66 25.98 -2.93
N ILE A 11 -1.37 25.72 -2.70
CA ILE A 11 -0.88 25.31 -1.38
C ILE A 11 -1.12 26.51 -0.47
N ASN A 12 -2.13 26.44 0.40
CA ASN A 12 -2.26 27.41 1.49
C ASN A 12 -0.93 27.41 2.25
N THR A 13 -0.18 28.50 2.13
CA THR A 13 0.92 28.82 3.04
C THR A 13 0.33 28.70 4.43
N ARG A 14 0.93 27.82 5.25
CA ARG A 14 0.46 27.54 6.61
C ARG A 14 0.12 28.89 7.26
N ASN A 15 -1.12 29.04 7.70
CA ASN A 15 -1.57 30.26 8.36
C ASN A 15 -0.80 30.37 9.68
N LEU A 16 0.35 31.04 9.63
CA LEU A 16 1.28 31.25 10.73
C LEU A 16 0.72 32.23 11.78
N ASN A 17 -0.41 32.87 11.48
CA ASN A 17 -1.07 33.88 12.31
C ASN A 17 -2.36 33.35 12.94
N ASN A 18 -2.40 32.07 13.34
CA ASN A 18 -3.38 31.64 14.32
C ASN A 18 -2.87 32.08 15.71
N GLU A 19 -3.68 32.79 16.50
CA GLU A 19 -3.28 33.24 17.85
C GLU A 19 -2.87 32.08 18.78
N LYS A 20 -3.24 30.83 18.44
CA LYS A 20 -2.73 29.61 19.12
C LYS A 20 -1.30 29.20 18.75
N ASN A 21 -0.74 29.74 17.66
CA ASN A 21 0.61 29.54 17.15
C ASN A 21 1.48 30.79 17.34
N SER A 22 1.76 31.13 18.60
CA SER A 22 2.67 32.21 18.98
C SER A 22 4.14 31.87 18.69
N ILE A 23 4.54 31.87 17.41
CA ILE A 23 5.96 31.71 17.01
C ILE A 23 6.66 33.06 16.79
N LEU A 24 5.92 34.17 16.66
CA LEU A 24 6.54 35.48 16.45
C LEU A 24 6.73 36.23 17.78
N LEU A 25 7.94 36.17 18.34
CA LEU A 25 8.49 37.29 19.10
C LEU A 25 9.76 37.79 18.42
N VAL A 26 9.54 38.97 17.84
CA VAL A 26 10.40 39.92 17.18
C VAL A 26 11.51 40.44 18.11
N ASN A 27 12.68 40.75 17.53
CA ASN A 27 13.80 41.59 18.00
C ASN A 27 15.02 40.98 18.71
N ASN A 28 16.09 40.85 17.91
CA ASN A 28 17.49 41.23 18.17
C ASN A 28 17.85 41.70 19.59
N LYS A 29 18.34 40.75 20.41
CA LYS A 29 19.35 40.83 21.50
C LYS A 29 18.95 39.83 22.60
N ILE A 30 19.32 38.56 22.49
CA ILE A 30 18.94 37.56 23.49
C ILE A 30 20.16 36.78 23.98
N LYS A 31 20.29 36.77 25.32
CA LYS A 31 21.27 36.01 26.09
C LYS A 31 21.02 34.52 25.88
N VAL A 32 22.08 33.76 25.70
CA VAL A 32 22.13 32.28 25.49
C VAL A 32 21.21 31.48 26.44
N ASP A 33 20.91 32.01 27.62
CA ASP A 33 20.02 31.45 28.63
C ASP A 33 18.53 31.39 28.20
N ALA A 34 18.02 32.46 27.59
CA ALA A 34 16.63 32.54 27.13
C ALA A 34 16.36 31.69 25.87
N ASP A 35 17.37 31.47 25.03
CA ASP A 35 17.26 30.59 23.88
C ASP A 35 17.21 29.11 24.30
N GLN A 36 17.92 28.72 25.37
CA GLN A 36 17.84 27.37 25.93
C GLN A 36 16.48 27.09 26.58
N GLU A 37 15.96 28.02 27.38
CA GLU A 37 14.60 27.92 27.94
C GLU A 37 13.54 27.84 26.84
N ARG A 38 13.67 28.67 25.80
CA ARG A 38 12.77 28.65 24.65
C ARG A 38 12.84 27.32 23.90
N PHE A 39 14.02 26.72 23.76
CA PHE A 39 14.19 25.44 23.11
C PHE A 39 13.53 24.29 23.89
N GLU A 40 13.66 24.25 25.22
CA GLU A 40 13.00 23.24 26.06
C GLU A 40 11.46 23.37 26.03
N LEU A 41 10.94 24.60 25.98
CA LEU A 41 9.52 24.85 25.78
C LEU A 41 9.04 24.34 24.40
N LEU A 42 9.81 24.56 23.35
CA LEU A 42 9.48 24.07 22.00
C LEU A 42 9.52 22.54 21.93
N LYS A 43 10.48 21.89 22.60
CA LYS A 43 10.55 20.41 22.67
C LYS A 43 9.33 19.82 23.36
N SER A 44 8.95 20.36 24.52
CA SER A 44 7.78 19.89 25.27
C SER A 44 6.50 20.06 24.46
N LYS A 45 6.27 21.25 23.90
CA LYS A 45 5.10 21.53 23.05
C LYS A 45 5.06 20.63 21.80
N LEU A 46 6.21 20.35 21.18
CA LEU A 46 6.27 19.44 20.05
C LEU A 46 5.89 18.01 20.46
N LYS A 47 6.38 17.55 21.62
CA LYS A 47 6.06 16.21 22.16
C LYS A 47 4.57 16.07 22.44
N ASP A 48 3.94 17.10 23.01
CA ASP A 48 2.51 17.09 23.30
C ASP A 48 1.67 17.09 22.02
N ASN A 49 2.02 17.95 21.04
CA ASN A 49 1.35 17.97 19.75
C ASN A 49 1.43 16.63 19.01
N ILE A 50 2.56 15.91 19.10
CA ILE A 50 2.72 14.58 18.49
C ILE A 50 1.85 13.54 19.20
N LYS A 51 1.79 13.58 20.54
CA LYS A 51 0.93 12.68 21.31
C LYS A 51 -0.54 12.90 20.96
N ASP A 52 -0.98 14.15 20.93
CA ASP A 52 -2.35 14.50 20.56
C ASP A 52 -2.68 14.02 19.13
N ASP A 53 -1.76 14.18 18.19
CA ASP A 53 -1.91 13.64 16.82
C ASP A 53 -2.06 12.10 16.81
N ILE A 54 -1.30 11.37 17.64
CA ILE A 54 -1.44 9.91 17.76
C ILE A 54 -2.81 9.55 18.32
N TYR A 55 -3.24 10.17 19.42
CA TYR A 55 -4.54 9.89 20.03
C TYR A 55 -5.70 10.21 19.07
N ASN A 56 -5.66 11.35 18.39
CA ASN A 56 -6.66 11.72 17.38
C ASN A 56 -6.73 10.67 16.24
N LYS A 57 -5.59 10.11 15.83
CA LYS A 57 -5.55 9.04 14.81
C LYS A 57 -6.08 7.71 15.34
N ILE A 58 -5.86 7.38 16.60
CA ILE A 58 -6.42 6.20 17.26
C ILE A 58 -7.95 6.32 17.34
N GLU A 59 -8.46 7.47 17.74
CA GLU A 59 -9.91 7.72 17.76
C GLU A 59 -10.51 7.60 16.35
N ALA A 60 -9.90 8.23 15.36
CA ALA A 60 -10.32 8.09 13.96
C ALA A 60 -10.31 6.63 13.49
N MET A 61 -9.31 5.84 13.91
CA MET A 61 -9.24 4.41 13.61
C MET A 61 -10.44 3.64 14.19
N HIS A 62 -10.83 3.90 15.44
CA HIS A 62 -12.00 3.26 16.06
C HIS A 62 -13.31 3.66 15.37
N ILE A 63 -13.50 4.94 15.08
CA ILE A 63 -14.67 5.46 14.36
C ILE A 63 -14.79 4.77 12.98
N LEU A 64 -13.70 4.72 12.21
CA LEU A 64 -13.69 4.10 10.89
C LEU A 64 -13.99 2.60 10.95
N LYS A 65 -13.53 1.91 11.98
CA LYS A 65 -13.83 0.49 12.20
C LYS A 65 -15.31 0.29 12.45
N GLU A 66 -15.90 1.04 13.38
CA GLU A 66 -17.33 0.93 13.69
C GLU A 66 -18.21 1.24 12.47
N ILE A 67 -17.91 2.33 11.74
CA ILE A 67 -18.63 2.70 10.51
C ILE A 67 -18.57 1.59 9.47
N LYS A 68 -17.41 0.92 9.34
CA LYS A 68 -17.24 -0.16 8.38
C LYS A 68 -18.00 -1.43 8.80
N GLU A 69 -17.87 -1.84 10.06
CA GLU A 69 -18.47 -3.07 10.59
C GLU A 69 -20.00 -3.01 10.60
N LYS A 70 -20.57 -1.89 11.02
CA LYS A 70 -22.01 -1.67 11.05
C LYS A 70 -22.58 -1.15 9.73
N GLU A 71 -21.70 -0.97 8.74
CA GLU A 71 -22.03 -0.44 7.42
C GLU A 71 -22.77 0.91 7.43
N TYR A 72 -22.51 1.76 8.43
CA TYR A 72 -23.19 3.06 8.59
C TYR A 72 -22.99 4.01 7.40
N TYR A 73 -21.96 3.81 6.60
CA TYR A 73 -21.79 4.54 5.35
C TYR A 73 -22.97 4.37 4.37
N LYS A 74 -23.77 3.29 4.50
CA LYS A 74 -24.98 3.10 3.68
C LYS A 74 -26.10 4.05 4.07
N LEU A 75 -26.13 4.54 5.31
CA LEU A 75 -27.12 5.51 5.78
C LEU A 75 -27.01 6.84 5.02
N ASP A 76 -25.79 7.18 4.58
CA ASP A 76 -25.49 8.35 3.74
C ASP A 76 -25.51 8.01 2.23
N GLY A 77 -26.06 6.85 1.85
CA GLY A 77 -26.24 6.44 0.46
C GLY A 77 -24.99 5.92 -0.26
N TYR A 78 -23.84 5.77 0.42
CA TYR A 78 -22.64 5.22 -0.24
C TYR A 78 -22.79 3.72 -0.51
N LYS A 79 -22.38 3.28 -1.71
CA LYS A 79 -22.39 1.86 -2.09
C LYS A 79 -21.23 1.07 -1.46
N SER A 80 -20.19 1.75 -0.99
CA SER A 80 -19.04 1.11 -0.36
C SER A 80 -18.33 2.03 0.62
N PHE A 81 -17.68 1.44 1.61
CA PHE A 81 -16.81 2.16 2.55
C PHE A 81 -15.73 2.97 1.84
N SER A 82 -15.19 2.46 0.72
CA SER A 82 -14.18 3.17 -0.06
C SER A 82 -14.71 4.43 -0.75
N GLN A 83 -16.01 4.54 -1.02
CA GLN A 83 -16.63 5.76 -1.51
C GLN A 83 -16.80 6.77 -0.37
N PHE A 84 -17.29 6.31 0.78
CA PHE A 84 -17.46 7.13 1.99
C PHE A 84 -16.17 7.86 2.39
N ILE A 85 -15.05 7.15 2.51
CA ILE A 85 -13.79 7.76 2.98
C ILE A 85 -13.21 8.82 2.03
N LYS A 86 -13.63 8.86 0.75
CA LYS A 86 -13.12 9.86 -0.21
C LYS A 86 -13.46 11.29 0.21
N ASN A 87 -14.54 11.46 0.97
CA ASN A 87 -15.03 12.79 1.37
C ASN A 87 -14.26 13.38 2.56
N TYR A 88 -13.43 12.58 3.26
CA TYR A 88 -12.78 12.97 4.52
C TYR A 88 -11.28 13.27 4.39
N LYS A 89 -10.78 13.57 3.18
CA LYS A 89 -9.34 13.78 2.89
C LYS A 89 -8.44 12.65 3.42
N LEU A 90 -8.99 11.44 3.54
CA LEU A 90 -8.28 10.27 4.04
C LEU A 90 -7.91 9.36 2.87
N ALA A 91 -6.62 9.09 2.70
CA ALA A 91 -6.16 8.18 1.67
C ALA A 91 -6.72 6.76 1.93
N LYS A 92 -7.15 6.08 0.85
CA LYS A 92 -7.67 4.70 0.95
C LYS A 92 -6.68 3.77 1.65
N SER A 93 -5.41 3.83 1.29
CA SER A 93 -4.36 3.03 1.93
C SER A 93 -4.27 3.28 3.44
N GLN A 94 -4.40 4.54 3.88
CA GLN A 94 -4.37 4.90 5.29
C GLN A 94 -5.60 4.37 6.05
N ALA A 95 -6.79 4.53 5.48
CA ALA A 95 -8.03 4.01 6.08
C ALA A 95 -7.97 2.48 6.28
N TYR A 96 -7.50 1.74 5.28
CA TYR A 96 -7.38 0.28 5.40
C TYR A 96 -6.23 -0.14 6.33
N SER A 97 -5.16 0.64 6.44
CA SER A 97 -4.13 0.44 7.46
C SER A 97 -4.67 0.60 8.88
N TYR A 98 -5.50 1.60 9.13
CA TYR A 98 -6.16 1.80 10.43
C TYR A 98 -7.03 0.60 10.78
N LEU A 99 -7.87 0.15 9.84
CA LEU A 99 -8.71 -1.03 10.03
C LEU A 99 -7.89 -2.28 10.35
N ARG A 100 -6.75 -2.46 9.69
CA ARG A 100 -5.86 -3.61 9.94
C ARG A 100 -5.26 -3.58 11.34
N ILE A 101 -4.80 -2.42 11.81
CA ILE A 101 -4.29 -2.24 13.16
C ILE A 101 -5.40 -2.49 14.18
N ALA A 102 -6.58 -1.91 13.96
CA ALA A 102 -7.72 -2.07 14.86
C ALA A 102 -8.20 -3.53 14.97
N ASN A 103 -8.11 -4.30 13.88
CA ASN A 103 -8.38 -5.73 13.91
C ASN A 103 -7.29 -6.47 14.69
N ALA A 104 -6.01 -6.18 14.44
CA ALA A 104 -4.91 -6.79 15.18
C ALA A 104 -4.95 -6.51 16.69
N ILE A 105 -5.47 -5.34 17.09
CA ILE A 105 -5.72 -5.01 18.50
C ILE A 105 -6.87 -5.86 19.06
N GLN A 106 -7.98 -5.95 18.35
CA GLN A 106 -9.11 -6.80 18.75
C GLN A 106 -8.72 -8.29 18.86
N ASP A 107 -7.87 -8.76 17.94
CA ASP A 107 -7.37 -10.13 17.91
C ASP A 107 -6.28 -10.39 18.97
N GLY A 108 -5.88 -9.38 19.75
CA GLY A 108 -4.82 -9.47 20.77
C GLY A 108 -3.40 -9.64 20.20
N ILE A 109 -3.23 -9.45 18.90
CA ILE A 109 -1.93 -9.58 18.20
C ILE A 109 -1.03 -8.37 18.49
N LEU A 110 -1.66 -7.20 18.65
CA LEU A 110 -1.05 -5.91 18.93
C LEU A 110 -1.70 -5.29 20.17
N LYS A 111 -0.89 -4.70 21.04
CA LYS A 111 -1.38 -3.91 22.18
C LYS A 111 -1.54 -2.45 21.79
N GLU A 112 -2.56 -1.78 22.31
CA GLU A 112 -2.78 -0.35 22.02
C GLU A 112 -1.67 0.52 22.60
N GLU A 113 -1.09 0.15 23.74
CA GLU A 113 0.06 0.85 24.32
C GLU A 113 1.26 0.84 23.38
N TYR A 114 1.47 -0.27 22.67
CA TYR A 114 2.53 -0.36 21.66
C TYR A 114 2.29 0.60 20.50
N LEU A 115 1.03 0.81 20.09
CA LEU A 115 0.67 1.77 19.04
C LEU A 115 0.92 3.20 19.50
N ILE A 116 0.64 3.53 20.77
CA ILE A 116 0.90 4.86 21.34
C ILE A 116 2.39 5.14 21.41
N GLU A 117 3.19 4.18 21.85
CA GLU A 117 4.64 4.33 22.01
C GLU A 117 5.40 4.36 20.67
N ASN A 118 5.02 3.49 19.73
CA ASN A 118 5.79 3.27 18.51
C ASN A 118 5.14 3.91 17.27
N GLY A 119 3.86 4.28 17.34
CA GLY A 119 3.12 4.87 16.23
C GLY A 119 2.64 3.87 15.18
N PHE A 120 1.84 4.38 14.23
CA PHE A 120 1.17 3.59 13.20
C PHE A 120 2.11 2.88 12.22
N ARG A 121 3.19 3.55 11.80
CA ARG A 121 4.11 3.01 10.78
C ARG A 121 4.86 1.78 11.31
N GLN A 122 5.40 1.89 12.51
CA GLN A 122 6.14 0.82 13.18
C GLN A 122 5.19 -0.34 13.50
N SER A 123 3.99 -0.05 13.99
CA SER A 123 2.96 -1.06 14.24
C SER A 123 2.58 -1.84 12.99
N LEU A 124 2.44 -1.18 11.83
CA LEU A 124 2.19 -1.86 10.56
C LEU A 124 3.36 -2.74 10.13
N SER A 125 4.60 -2.28 10.28
CA SER A 125 5.79 -3.08 9.97
C SER A 125 5.84 -4.35 10.82
N PHE A 126 5.58 -4.22 12.12
CA PHE A 126 5.51 -5.34 13.04
C PHE A 126 4.45 -6.39 12.63
N LEU A 127 3.27 -5.94 12.19
CA LEU A 127 2.22 -6.84 11.70
C LEU A 127 2.64 -7.57 10.41
N MET A 128 3.29 -6.87 9.48
CA MET A 128 3.78 -7.45 8.21
C MET A 128 4.86 -8.52 8.46
N GLU A 129 5.75 -8.31 9.42
CA GLU A 129 6.79 -9.28 9.78
C GLU A 129 6.22 -10.53 10.47
N LYS A 130 5.19 -10.38 11.30
CA LYS A 130 4.47 -11.52 11.88
C LYS A 130 3.71 -12.31 10.81
N GLU A 131 3.02 -11.64 9.90
CA GLU A 131 2.34 -12.31 8.79
C GLU A 131 3.32 -13.03 7.87
N SER A 132 4.49 -12.44 7.59
CA SER A 132 5.54 -13.06 6.77
C SER A 132 6.16 -14.30 7.41
N ARG A 133 6.18 -14.38 8.75
CA ARG A 133 6.58 -15.58 9.51
C ARG A 133 5.49 -16.66 9.51
N ASN A 134 4.22 -16.27 9.49
CA ASN A 134 3.07 -17.17 9.47
C ASN A 134 2.67 -17.65 8.06
N LEU A 135 3.03 -16.90 7.02
CA LEU A 135 3.00 -17.34 5.63
C LEU A 135 4.06 -18.41 5.45
N LYS A 136 3.71 -19.66 5.75
CA LYS A 136 4.42 -20.85 5.26
C LYS A 136 4.83 -20.54 3.83
N LYS A 137 6.15 -20.50 3.56
CA LYS A 137 6.76 -20.30 2.24
C LYS A 137 5.79 -20.91 1.23
N SER A 138 5.16 -20.06 0.41
CA SER A 138 4.24 -20.57 -0.62
C SER A 138 4.96 -21.72 -1.31
N LYS A 139 4.26 -22.81 -1.62
CA LYS A 139 4.77 -23.87 -2.49
C LYS A 139 5.04 -23.25 -3.87
N VAL A 140 6.06 -22.39 -3.96
CA VAL A 140 6.55 -21.82 -5.22
C VAL A 140 7.05 -23.06 -5.92
N ASN A 141 6.35 -23.44 -6.99
CA ASN A 141 6.85 -24.46 -7.89
C ASN A 141 8.32 -24.12 -8.17
N PRO A 142 9.27 -25.04 -7.94
CA PRO A 142 10.69 -24.75 -8.13
C PRO A 142 10.99 -24.34 -9.58
N ILE A 143 10.08 -24.68 -10.50
CA ILE A 143 10.13 -24.36 -11.92
C ILE A 143 9.28 -23.12 -12.20
N LYS A 144 9.92 -22.09 -12.79
CA LYS A 144 9.24 -20.87 -13.24
C LYS A 144 8.29 -21.19 -14.41
N PRO A 145 7.06 -20.67 -14.43
CA PRO A 145 6.13 -20.90 -15.54
C PRO A 145 6.63 -20.23 -16.82
N LEU A 146 6.70 -21.00 -17.89
CA LEU A 146 7.04 -20.52 -19.23
C LEU A 146 5.80 -19.88 -19.88
N ARG A 147 5.95 -18.67 -20.45
CA ARG A 147 4.84 -17.94 -21.10
C ARG A 147 5.13 -17.81 -22.59
N PHE A 148 4.16 -18.21 -23.41
CA PHE A 148 4.21 -18.05 -24.86
C PHE A 148 3.07 -17.16 -25.34
N GLN A 149 3.33 -16.41 -26.41
CA GLN A 149 2.29 -15.76 -27.20
C GLN A 149 2.06 -16.59 -28.46
N LEU A 150 0.86 -17.16 -28.58
CA LEU A 150 0.47 -17.94 -29.75
C LEU A 150 -0.10 -17.03 -30.84
N LYS A 151 0.09 -17.42 -32.11
CA LYS A 151 -0.31 -16.60 -33.26
C LYS A 151 -1.81 -16.61 -33.53
N SER A 152 -2.55 -17.64 -33.11
CA SER A 152 -3.99 -17.76 -33.31
C SER A 152 -4.72 -18.02 -32.00
N GLN A 153 -5.94 -17.48 -31.89
CA GLN A 153 -6.80 -17.67 -30.72
C GLN A 153 -7.18 -19.14 -30.54
N GLU A 154 -7.47 -19.84 -31.65
CA GLU A 154 -7.83 -21.26 -31.64
C GLU A 154 -6.72 -22.15 -31.04
N SER A 155 -5.46 -21.91 -31.42
CA SER A 155 -4.32 -22.64 -30.84
C SER A 155 -4.18 -22.35 -29.35
N TYR A 156 -4.39 -21.09 -28.94
CA TYR A 156 -4.39 -20.72 -27.52
C TYR A 156 -5.47 -21.44 -26.73
N ASP A 157 -6.72 -21.45 -27.22
CA ASP A 157 -7.83 -22.08 -26.52
C ASP A 157 -7.64 -23.60 -26.40
N TYR A 158 -7.10 -24.24 -27.44
CA TYR A 158 -6.77 -25.67 -27.41
C TYR A 158 -5.71 -26.00 -26.34
N TYR A 159 -4.56 -25.31 -26.34
CA TYR A 159 -3.49 -25.59 -25.39
C TYR A 159 -3.84 -25.16 -23.96
N LYS A 160 -4.63 -24.09 -23.80
CA LYS A 160 -5.16 -23.66 -22.51
C LYS A 160 -6.10 -24.71 -21.91
N LYS A 161 -7.02 -25.25 -22.71
CA LYS A 161 -7.94 -26.32 -22.27
C LYS A 161 -7.17 -27.59 -21.88
N ASN A 162 -6.04 -27.84 -22.53
CA ASN A 162 -5.25 -29.05 -22.37
C ASN A 162 -3.89 -28.83 -21.70
N ALA A 163 -3.78 -27.87 -20.76
CA ALA A 163 -2.49 -27.43 -20.21
C ALA A 163 -1.57 -28.55 -19.65
N LYS A 164 -2.15 -29.58 -18.99
CA LYS A 164 -1.40 -30.74 -18.49
C LYS A 164 -0.79 -31.56 -19.64
N PHE A 165 -1.58 -31.79 -20.69
CA PHE A 165 -1.11 -32.47 -21.89
C PHE A 165 -0.05 -31.64 -22.62
N THR A 166 -0.21 -30.32 -22.70
CA THR A 166 0.80 -29.44 -23.29
C THR A 166 2.12 -29.51 -22.54
N SER A 167 2.10 -29.54 -21.20
CA SER A 167 3.31 -29.72 -20.38
C SER A 167 3.96 -31.08 -20.67
N PHE A 168 3.17 -32.15 -20.68
CA PHE A 168 3.65 -33.50 -21.00
C PHE A 168 4.27 -33.57 -22.40
N LEU A 169 3.58 -33.04 -23.41
CA LEU A 169 4.04 -33.01 -24.80
C LEU A 169 5.40 -32.32 -24.93
N MET A 170 5.58 -31.17 -24.27
CA MET A 170 6.83 -30.42 -24.35
C MET A 170 7.99 -31.17 -23.67
N ASP A 171 7.74 -31.83 -22.55
CA ASP A 171 8.75 -32.64 -21.86
C ASP A 171 9.12 -33.89 -22.69
N GLU A 172 8.14 -34.58 -23.27
CA GLU A 172 8.34 -35.78 -24.10
C GLU A 172 9.10 -35.43 -25.39
N LEU A 173 8.73 -34.33 -26.05
CA LEU A 173 9.44 -33.85 -27.24
C LEU A 173 10.91 -33.57 -26.93
N PHE A 174 11.20 -32.97 -25.78
CA PHE A 174 12.56 -32.66 -25.38
C PHE A 174 13.35 -33.90 -24.96
N LYS A 175 12.74 -34.90 -24.32
CA LYS A 175 13.41 -36.11 -23.85
C LYS A 175 13.63 -37.13 -24.96
N ASP A 176 12.56 -37.44 -25.69
CA ASP A 176 12.48 -38.65 -26.51
C ASP A 176 12.40 -38.37 -28.02
N LYS A 177 12.16 -37.11 -28.42
CA LYS A 177 12.01 -36.69 -29.83
C LYS A 177 12.83 -35.46 -30.18
N LYS A 178 14.08 -35.40 -29.70
CA LYS A 178 15.00 -34.28 -29.98
C LYS A 178 15.24 -34.05 -31.47
N ASP A 179 15.37 -35.10 -32.27
CA ASP A 179 15.60 -34.97 -33.72
C ASP A 179 14.46 -34.21 -34.41
N LEU A 180 13.22 -34.50 -34.02
CA LEU A 180 12.04 -33.80 -34.50
C LEU A 180 12.02 -32.33 -34.03
N LEU A 181 12.44 -32.07 -32.78
CA LEU A 181 12.55 -30.72 -32.24
C LEU A 181 13.63 -29.91 -32.97
N GLU A 182 14.76 -30.52 -33.32
CA GLU A 182 15.80 -29.92 -34.15
C GLU A 182 15.33 -29.63 -35.57
N GLU A 183 14.52 -30.51 -36.17
CA GLU A 183 13.91 -30.26 -37.48
C GLU A 183 13.00 -29.03 -37.44
N PHE A 184 12.13 -28.92 -36.43
CA PHE A 184 11.30 -27.73 -36.25
C PHE A 184 12.14 -26.48 -36.01
N MET A 185 13.24 -26.59 -35.25
CA MET A 185 14.13 -25.47 -35.00
C MET A 185 14.84 -24.98 -36.28
N LYS A 186 15.28 -25.90 -37.14
CA LYS A 186 15.86 -25.57 -38.46
C LYS A 186 14.83 -24.84 -39.34
N ARG A 187 13.62 -25.38 -39.44
CA ARG A 187 12.51 -24.73 -40.17
C ARG A 187 12.22 -23.32 -39.63
N PHE A 188 12.20 -23.16 -38.31
CA PHE A 188 11.97 -21.86 -37.67
C PHE A 188 13.06 -20.83 -37.99
N LYS A 189 14.34 -21.23 -37.98
CA LYS A 189 15.47 -20.36 -38.36
C LYS A 189 15.41 -19.93 -39.82
N ASN A 190 15.10 -20.88 -40.72
CA ASN A 190 14.94 -20.59 -42.15
C ASN A 190 13.83 -19.55 -42.41
N LEU A 191 12.74 -19.60 -41.64
CA LEU A 191 11.64 -18.62 -41.73
C LEU A 191 12.01 -17.23 -41.20
N LYS A 192 13.05 -17.12 -40.35
CA LYS A 192 13.56 -15.86 -39.82
C LYS A 192 14.67 -15.24 -40.67
N GLY A 193 15.15 -15.94 -41.71
CA GLY A 193 16.31 -15.50 -42.49
C GLY A 193 17.63 -15.62 -41.74
N GLU A 194 17.67 -16.40 -40.65
CA GLU A 194 18.89 -16.69 -39.88
C GLU A 194 19.56 -17.93 -40.51
N VAL A 195 20.36 -17.73 -41.56
CA VAL A 195 21.36 -18.69 -42.05
C VAL A 195 22.75 -18.23 -41.64
#